data_AF-M5PP46-F1
#
_entry.id   AF-M5PP46-F1
#
_cell.length_a   1.000
_cell.length_b   1.000
_cell.length_c   1.000
_cell.angle_alpha   90.00
_cell.angle_beta   90.00
_cell.angle_gamma   90.00
#
_symmetry.space_group_name_H-M   'P 1'
#
loop_
_entity.id
_entity.type
_entity.pdbx_description
1 polymer ?
#
loop_
_entity_poly.entity_id
_entity_poly.type
_entity_poly.pdbx_seq_one_letter_code
_entity_poly.pdbx_strand_id
1 'polypeptide(L)'
;MRDTLGAFVSGLRRKSGLFKWLFFVTLALLVALNIILRPHHPHVDAEALPGFWAVFGLVLAVAMAVLMKGIVAPLIGFSEDIYDRDQ
;
A
#
# COMPACT_ATOMS: atom_id res chain seq x y z
N MET A 1 -7.40 -2.08 -27.44
CA MET A 1 -7.73 -2.08 -26.00
C MET A 1 -6.50 -2.34 -25.11
N ARG A 2 -5.52 -3.17 -25.51
CA ARG A 2 -4.24 -3.32 -24.80
C ARG A 2 -3.42 -2.02 -24.74
N ASP A 3 -3.42 -1.22 -25.81
CA ASP A 3 -2.64 0.03 -25.88
C ASP A 3 -3.12 1.12 -24.92
N THR A 4 -4.44 1.19 -24.69
CA THR A 4 -5.05 2.14 -23.75
C THR A 4 -4.72 1.80 -22.30
N LEU A 5 -4.68 0.52 -21.93
CA LEU A 5 -4.29 0.07 -20.59
C LEU A 5 -2.79 0.29 -20.34
N GLY A 6 -1.94 -0.01 -21.33
CA GLY A 6 -0.50 0.24 -21.24
C GLY A 6 -0.15 1.73 -21.09
N ALA A 7 -0.82 2.60 -21.87
CA ALA A 7 -0.68 4.06 -21.77
C ALA A 7 -1.17 4.59 -20.40
N PHE A 8 -2.24 4.01 -19.86
CA PHE A 8 -2.76 4.38 -18.55
C PHE A 8 -1.80 3.99 -17.41
N VAL A 9 -1.32 2.74 -17.40
CA VAL A 9 -0.38 2.24 -16.39
C VAL A 9 0.95 2.99 -16.44
N SER A 10 1.48 3.27 -17.64
CA SER A 10 2.70 4.06 -17.79
C SER A 10 2.51 5.52 -17.32
N GLY A 11 1.33 6.11 -17.57
CA GLY A 11 0.94 7.41 -17.02
C GLY A 11 0.91 7.44 -15.50
N LEU A 12 0.36 6.40 -14.86
CA LEU A 12 0.38 6.23 -13.40
C LEU A 12 1.80 6.05 -12.87
N ARG A 13 2.63 5.24 -13.55
CA ARG A 13 4.03 5.01 -13.19
C ARG A 13 4.87 6.30 -13.24
N ARG A 14 4.59 7.18 -14.21
CA ARG A 14 5.24 8.50 -14.32
C ARG A 14 4.91 9.41 -13.14
N LYS A 15 3.74 9.23 -12.51
CA LYS A 15 3.30 9.95 -11.32
C LYS A 15 3.64 9.25 -10.00
N SER A 16 4.45 8.18 -10.02
CA SER A 16 4.86 7.44 -8.82
C SER A 16 5.45 8.33 -7.73
N GLY A 17 6.22 9.36 -8.10
CA GLY A 17 6.76 10.35 -7.15
C GLY A 17 5.68 11.16 -6.43
N LEU A 18 4.59 11.52 -7.12
CA LEU A 18 3.45 12.22 -6.51
C LEU A 18 2.71 11.31 -5.54
N PHE A 19 2.48 10.04 -5.91
CA PHE A 19 1.85 9.07 -5.02
C PHE A 19 2.69 8.81 -3.77
N LYS A 20 4.02 8.77 -3.90
CA LYS A 20 4.94 8.65 -2.76
C LYS A 20 4.79 9.84 -1.80
N TRP A 21 4.75 11.07 -2.33
CA TRP A 21 4.53 12.26 -1.50
C TRP A 21 3.15 12.26 -0.85
N LEU A 22 2.10 11.95 -1.60
CA LEU A 22 0.73 11.86 -1.08
C LEU A 22 0.63 10.85 0.06
N PHE A 23 1.32 9.71 -0.06
CA PHE A 23 1.39 8.70 0.99
C PHE A 23 2.02 9.26 2.26
N PHE A 24 3.20 9.88 2.18
CA PHE A 24 3.87 10.44 3.36
C PHE A 24 3.10 11.62 3.98
N VAL A 25 2.48 12.47 3.16
CA VAL A 25 1.63 13.57 3.63
C VAL A 25 0.42 13.02 4.38
N THR A 26 -0.26 12.01 3.83
CA THR A 26 -1.39 11.35 4.50
C THR A 26 -0.95 10.72 5.82
N LEU A 27 0.22 10.07 5.86
CA LEU A 27 0.75 9.46 7.07
C LEU A 27 1.06 10.52 8.14
N ALA A 28 1.69 11.65 7.75
CA ALA A 28 1.94 12.76 8.65
C ALA A 28 0.64 13.39 9.19
N LEU A 29 -0.38 13.54 8.33
CA LEU A 29 -1.70 14.02 8.74
C LEU A 29 -2.37 13.08 9.74
N LEU A 30 -2.31 11.77 9.53
CA LEU A 30 -2.87 10.78 10.46
C LEU A 30 -2.17 10.82 11.82
N VAL A 31 -0.84 10.98 11.83
CA VAL A 31 -0.08 11.14 13.09
C VAL A 31 -0.46 12.45 13.78
N ALA A 32 -0.51 13.57 13.06
CA ALA A 32 -0.91 14.87 13.61
C ALA A 32 -2.34 14.84 14.16
N LEU A 33 -3.26 14.21 13.44
CA LEU A 33 -4.65 14.06 13.84
C LEU A 33 -4.78 13.19 15.10
N ASN A 34 -3.96 12.14 15.23
CA ASN A 34 -3.95 11.29 16.43
C ASN A 34 -3.47 12.04 17.69
N ILE A 35 -2.64 13.07 17.53
CA ILE A 35 -2.24 13.95 18.65
C ILE A 35 -3.40 14.85 19.09
N ILE A 36 -4.19 15.36 18.14
CA ILE A 36 -5.33 16.24 18.39
C ILE A 36 -6.53 15.45 18.94
N LEU A 37 -6.85 14.32 18.31
CA LEU A 37 -7.93 13.41 18.68
C LEU A 37 -7.35 12.26 19.52
N ARG A 38 -6.92 12.57 20.75
CA ARG A 38 -6.44 11.54 21.66
C ARG A 38 -7.62 10.66 22.11
N PRO A 39 -7.52 9.32 22.01
CA PRO A 39 -8.56 8.43 22.53
C PRO A 39 -8.73 8.62 24.04
N HIS A 40 -9.93 8.98 24.48
CA HIS A 40 -10.22 9.19 25.92
C HIS A 40 -10.33 7.89 26.72
N HIS A 41 -10.38 6.72 26.04
CA HIS A 41 -10.40 5.40 26.66
C HIS A 41 -9.52 4.40 25.88
N PRO A 42 -8.22 4.29 26.21
CA PRO A 42 -7.36 3.24 25.68
C PRO A 42 -7.86 1.87 26.16
N HIS A 43 -8.04 0.88 25.27
CA HIS A 43 -8.34 -0.50 25.66
C HIS A 43 -7.05 -1.30 25.99
N VAL A 44 -5.92 -0.83 25.48
CA VAL A 44 -4.57 -1.35 25.75
C VAL A 44 -3.62 -0.18 25.91
N ASP A 45 -2.66 -0.28 26.83
CA ASP A 45 -1.75 0.83 27.18
C ASP A 45 -0.96 1.37 25.98
N ALA A 46 -0.70 0.53 24.98
CA ALA A 46 -0.01 0.91 23.75
C ALA A 46 -0.83 1.89 22.87
N GLU A 47 -2.16 1.91 22.98
CA GLU A 47 -3.02 2.85 22.25
C GLU A 47 -2.93 4.29 22.77
N ALA A 48 -2.37 4.49 23.96
CA ALA A 48 -2.14 5.81 24.53
C ALA A 48 -0.93 6.52 23.89
N LEU A 49 -0.08 5.78 23.16
CA LEU A 49 1.07 6.34 22.45
C LEU A 49 0.62 7.11 21.20
N PRO A 50 0.99 8.40 21.08
CA PRO A 50 0.69 9.16 19.88
C PRO A 50 1.34 8.52 18.66
N GLY A 51 0.52 8.20 17.65
CA GLY A 51 0.96 7.55 16.42
C GLY A 51 0.91 6.02 16.41
N PHE A 52 0.46 5.36 17.49
CA PHE A 52 0.29 3.89 17.53
C PHE A 52 -0.52 3.37 16.33
N TRP A 53 -1.68 3.99 16.07
CA TRP A 53 -2.57 3.61 14.97
C TRP A 53 -1.95 3.83 13.58
N ALA A 54 -1.15 4.88 13.41
CA ALA A 54 -0.47 5.15 12.15
C ALA A 54 0.62 4.09 11.87
N VAL A 55 1.40 3.73 12.90
CA VAL A 55 2.43 2.68 12.79
C VAL A 55 1.78 1.30 12.57
N PHE A 56 0.74 0.98 13.33
CA PHE A 56 0.01 -0.29 13.20
C PHE A 56 -0.56 -0.47 11.79
N GLY A 57 -1.26 0.56 11.28
CA GLY A 57 -1.81 0.55 9.92
C GLY A 57 -0.72 0.41 8.85
N LEU A 58 0.41 1.12 9.01
CA LEU A 58 1.56 1.02 8.11
C LEU A 58 2.13 -0.41 8.08
N VAL A 59 2.37 -1.00 9.25
CA VAL A 59 2.92 -2.35 9.39
C VAL A 59 1.99 -3.37 8.74
N LEU A 60 0.67 -3.32 9.04
CA LEU A 60 -0.29 -4.22 8.42
C LEU A 60 -0.38 -4.05 6.90
N ALA A 61 -0.33 -2.81 6.40
CA ALA A 61 -0.36 -2.55 4.96
C ALA A 61 0.86 -3.14 4.25
N VAL A 62 2.07 -2.98 4.82
CA VAL A 62 3.30 -3.56 4.27
C VAL A 62 3.25 -5.09 4.35
N ALA A 63 2.83 -5.65 5.49
CA ALA A 63 2.68 -7.10 5.65
C ALA A 63 1.71 -7.67 4.60
N MET A 64 0.57 -7.00 4.39
CA MET A 64 -0.39 -7.39 3.36
C MET A 64 0.21 -7.33 1.95
N ALA A 65 0.95 -6.28 1.61
CA ALA A 65 1.61 -6.17 0.30
C ALA A 65 2.63 -7.30 0.07
N VAL A 66 3.38 -7.67 1.12
CA VAL A 66 4.30 -8.81 1.07
C VAL A 66 3.55 -10.13 0.92
N LEU A 67 2.46 -10.34 1.66
CA LEU A 67 1.62 -11.55 1.55
C LEU A 67 1.00 -11.68 0.16
N MET A 68 0.50 -10.57 -0.41
CA MET A 68 -0.04 -10.55 -1.77
C MET A 68 1.04 -10.96 -2.79
N LYS A 69 2.24 -10.40 -2.67
CA LYS A 69 3.35 -10.75 -3.56
C LYS A 69 3.86 -12.18 -3.34
N GLY A 70 3.90 -12.64 -2.10
CA GLY A 70 4.48 -13.94 -1.73
C GLY A 70 3.56 -15.12 -1.95
N ILE A 71 2.24 -14.94 -1.79
CA ILE A 71 1.26 -16.03 -1.85
C ILE A 71 0.32 -15.86 -3.03
N VAL A 72 -0.30 -14.68 -3.17
CA VAL A 72 -1.33 -14.47 -4.20
C VAL A 72 -0.71 -14.45 -5.60
N ALA A 73 0.39 -13.73 -5.79
CA ALA A 73 1.05 -13.64 -7.09
C ALA A 73 1.47 -15.00 -7.68
N PRO A 74 2.11 -15.93 -6.95
CA PRO A 74 2.37 -17.28 -7.47
C PRO A 74 1.10 -18.14 -7.59
N LEU A 75 0.08 -17.92 -6.75
CA LEU A 75 -1.18 -18.67 -6.84
C LEU A 75 -1.96 -18.35 -8.12
N ILE A 76 -1.99 -17.08 -8.55
CA ILE A 76 -2.67 -16.63 -9.78
C ILE A 76 -1.74 -16.54 -10.99
N GLY A 77 -0.44 -16.74 -10.78
CA GLY A 77 0.59 -16.65 -11.81
C GLY A 77 0.44 -17.78 -12.82
N PHE A 78 -0.33 -17.52 -13.87
CA PHE A 78 -0.39 -18.37 -15.05
C PHE A 78 0.92 -18.18 -15.85
N SER A 79 1.55 -19.26 -16.29
CA SER A 79 2.78 -19.19 -17.09
C SER A 79 2.48 -18.46 -18.40
N GLU A 80 3.14 -17.32 -18.64
CA GLU A 80 3.06 -16.60 -19.92
C GLU A 80 3.71 -17.38 -21.10
N ASP A 81 4.37 -18.49 -20.80
CA ASP A 81 5.11 -19.40 -21.72
C ASP A 81 4.22 -20.08 -22.79
N ILE A 82 2.90 -19.83 -22.81
CA ILE A 82 2.01 -20.32 -23.86
C ILE A 82 2.21 -19.54 -25.17
N TYR A 83 2.74 -18.31 -25.12
CA TYR A 83 2.92 -17.46 -26.31
C TYR A 83 4.33 -17.52 -26.92
N ASP A 84 5.28 -18.20 -26.28
CA ASP A 84 6.65 -18.40 -26.78
C ASP A 84 6.83 -19.74 -27.51
N ARG A 85 5.76 -20.52 -27.71
CA ARG A 85 5.82 -21.83 -28.40
C ARG A 85 6.06 -21.76 -29.91
N ASP A 86 5.95 -20.58 -30.51
CA ASP A 86 5.98 -20.37 -31.96
C ASP A 86 7.12 -19.42 -32.43
N GLN A 87 8.14 -19.18 -31.59
CA GLN A 87 9.44 -18.57 -31.98
C GLN A 87 10.54 -19.63 -32.05
#